data_AF-A0A2T9ZXC7-F1
#
_entry.id   AF-A0A2T9ZXC7-F1
#
_cell.length_a   1.000
_cell.length_b   1.000
_cell.length_c   1.000
_cell.angle_alpha   90.00
_cell.angle_beta   90.00
_cell.angle_gamma   90.00
#
_symmetry.space_group_name_H-M   'P 1'
#
loop_
_entity.id
_entity.type
_entity.pdbx_description
1 polymer ?
#
loop_
_entity_poly.entity_id
_entity_poly.type
_entity_poly.pdbx_seq_one_letter_code
_entity_poly.pdbx_strand_id
1 'polypeptide(L)'
;MLRRSIIRAFQFALLFIPAVSVATKVLPPPKLNQAQKLIFFKDHLMGVPKGSQIDYAFKSMTKDADSFSDKIEIKVIDVIAEGKRDLEFNFLSGSNHIDFSPAKSYSGNPVIIHFLERDISLMTKSTGGNIGFFRNRIRDSFKKPAELRDIKFQFKGKEISGTEIVVTPFVDDPYAENFELYINKRYEFIFSEQVPGGVYRIHTKVPNEKGDGVLIDEDMTFRNITPAI
;
A
#
# COMPACT_ATOMS: atom_id res chain seq x y z
N MET A 1 85.04 -12.89 6.81
CA MET A 1 85.50 -11.88 7.79
C MET A 1 84.63 -10.63 7.66
N LEU A 2 84.07 -10.18 8.77
CA LEU A 2 83.00 -9.18 8.93
C LEU A 2 83.26 -7.84 8.20
N ARG A 3 82.28 -7.40 7.40
CA ARG A 3 82.19 -6.03 6.87
C ARG A 3 81.11 -5.27 7.66
N ARG A 4 81.53 -4.27 8.43
CA ARG A 4 80.67 -3.22 9.02
C ARG A 4 80.05 -2.39 7.89
N SER A 5 78.75 -2.11 7.90
CA SER A 5 78.16 -0.99 7.15
C SER A 5 76.76 -0.58 7.65
N ILE A 6 76.75 0.52 8.40
CA ILE A 6 75.95 1.75 8.22
C ILE A 6 74.41 1.59 8.13
N ILE A 7 73.74 2.01 9.20
CA ILE A 7 72.30 2.27 9.28
C ILE A 7 71.99 3.55 8.49
N ARG A 8 71.19 3.44 7.43
CA ARG A 8 70.57 4.60 6.76
C ARG A 8 69.22 4.88 7.42
N ALA A 9 69.07 6.05 8.02
CA ALA A 9 67.79 6.56 8.49
C ALA A 9 66.92 6.94 7.28
N PHE A 10 65.76 6.28 7.14
CA PHE A 10 64.72 6.65 6.17
C PHE A 10 63.74 7.60 6.86
N GLN A 11 63.69 8.86 6.41
CA GLN A 11 62.62 9.78 6.79
C GLN A 11 61.33 9.38 6.06
N PHE A 12 60.29 9.04 6.82
CA PHE A 12 58.93 8.87 6.32
C PHE A 12 58.29 10.25 6.16
N ALA A 13 58.08 10.69 4.92
CA ALA A 13 57.21 11.83 4.64
C ALA A 13 55.75 11.35 4.65
N LEU A 14 54.99 11.78 5.66
CA LEU A 14 53.56 11.50 5.77
C LEU A 14 52.79 12.36 4.75
N LEU A 15 52.30 11.76 3.67
CA LEU A 15 51.39 12.40 2.72
C LEU A 15 50.00 12.50 3.35
N PHE A 16 49.59 13.71 3.73
CA PHE A 16 48.21 14.03 4.10
C PHE A 16 47.35 14.00 2.82
N ILE A 17 46.48 13.01 2.69
CA ILE A 17 45.44 12.99 1.66
C ILE A 17 44.23 13.76 2.20
N PRO A 18 43.80 14.86 1.59
CA PRO A 18 42.59 15.55 2.02
C PRO A 18 41.37 14.69 1.69
N ALA A 19 40.55 14.40 2.71
CA ALA A 19 39.29 13.72 2.53
C ALA A 19 38.32 14.65 1.77
N VAL A 20 38.05 14.34 0.50
CA VAL A 20 37.01 15.03 -0.28
C VAL A 20 35.66 14.55 0.25
N SER A 21 34.96 15.41 1.00
CA SER A 21 33.59 15.15 1.41
C SER A 21 32.68 15.24 0.19
N VAL A 22 32.20 14.11 -0.32
CA VAL A 22 31.16 14.07 -1.34
C VAL A 22 29.86 14.49 -0.66
N ALA A 23 29.44 15.74 -0.86
CA ALA A 23 28.13 16.21 -0.44
C ALA A 23 27.06 15.37 -1.14
N THR A 24 26.36 14.51 -0.38
CA THR A 24 25.19 13.81 -0.87
C THR A 24 24.11 14.84 -1.18
N LYS A 25 23.88 15.08 -2.47
CA LYS A 25 22.76 15.91 -2.93
C LYS A 25 21.47 15.22 -2.50
N VAL A 26 20.89 15.65 -1.38
CA VAL A 26 19.56 15.22 -0.96
C VAL A 26 18.60 15.75 -2.02
N LEU A 27 18.07 14.85 -2.85
CA LEU A 27 17.05 15.22 -3.83
C LEU A 27 15.85 15.81 -3.08
N PRO A 28 15.26 16.92 -3.55
CA PRO A 28 14.05 17.44 -2.96
C PRO A 28 12.97 16.34 -3.00
N PRO A 29 12.16 16.21 -1.95
CA PRO A 29 11.11 15.19 -1.92
C PRO A 29 10.22 15.38 -3.16
N PRO A 30 9.82 14.27 -3.82
CA PRO A 30 8.98 14.37 -5.01
C PRO A 30 7.74 15.20 -4.69
N LYS A 31 7.33 16.07 -5.62
CA LYS A 31 6.09 16.83 -5.48
C LYS A 31 4.91 15.88 -5.67
N LEU A 32 4.46 15.27 -4.57
CA LEU A 32 3.37 14.31 -4.55
C LEU A 32 2.03 15.00 -4.79
N ASN A 33 1.18 14.40 -5.63
CA ASN A 33 -0.21 14.85 -5.80
C ASN A 33 -1.08 14.43 -4.59
N GLN A 34 -2.34 14.87 -4.56
CA GLN A 34 -3.27 14.54 -3.46
C GLN A 34 -3.54 13.04 -3.33
N ALA A 35 -3.70 12.31 -4.45
CA ALA A 35 -3.95 10.87 -4.43
C ALA A 35 -2.78 10.09 -3.81
N GLN A 36 -1.55 10.40 -4.23
CA GLN A 36 -0.34 9.79 -3.69
C GLN A 36 -0.20 10.08 -2.19
N LYS A 37 -0.49 11.32 -1.76
CA LYS A 37 -0.47 11.68 -0.34
C LYS A 37 -1.49 10.85 0.45
N LEU A 38 -2.73 10.77 -0.02
CA LEU A 38 -3.78 10.00 0.65
C LEU A 38 -3.46 8.51 0.70
N ILE A 39 -2.97 7.91 -0.39
CA ILE A 39 -2.73 6.46 -0.44
C ILE A 39 -1.47 6.04 0.35
N PHE A 40 -0.37 6.80 0.23
CA PHE A 40 0.95 6.34 0.67
C PHE A 40 1.58 7.10 1.84
N PHE A 41 1.12 8.32 2.15
CA PHE A 41 1.83 9.20 3.10
C PHE A 41 0.95 9.79 4.20
N LYS A 42 -0.37 9.70 4.12
CA LYS A 42 -1.26 10.24 5.14
C LYS A 42 -1.19 9.38 6.40
N ASP A 43 -1.14 10.05 7.55
CA ASP A 43 -1.13 9.44 8.88
C ASP A 43 -2.52 8.93 9.28
N HIS A 44 -3.05 7.99 8.52
CA HIS A 44 -4.39 7.43 8.68
C HIS A 44 -4.68 6.87 10.07
N LEU A 45 -3.65 6.41 10.76
CA LEU A 45 -3.82 5.83 12.09
C LEU A 45 -3.85 6.89 13.20
N MET A 46 -3.64 8.17 12.91
CA MET A 46 -3.66 9.25 13.91
C MET A 46 -4.89 9.15 14.84
N GLY A 47 -4.67 9.35 16.15
CA GLY A 47 -5.71 9.16 17.16
C GLY A 47 -6.14 7.72 17.49
N VAL A 48 -5.68 6.69 16.76
CA VAL A 48 -6.02 5.29 17.09
C VAL A 48 -5.21 4.83 18.32
N PRO A 49 -5.87 4.41 19.43
CA PRO A 49 -5.17 4.04 20.66
C PRO A 49 -4.67 2.59 20.64
N LYS A 50 -3.69 2.32 21.50
CA LYS A 50 -3.17 0.97 21.79
C LYS A 50 -4.30 0.02 22.18
N GLY A 51 -4.20 -1.23 21.73
CA GLY A 51 -5.14 -2.32 21.97
C GLY A 51 -6.44 -2.22 21.17
N SER A 52 -6.59 -1.21 20.29
CA SER A 52 -7.75 -1.14 19.40
C SER A 52 -7.69 -2.20 18.31
N GLN A 53 -8.84 -2.66 17.85
CA GLN A 53 -9.00 -3.48 16.66
C GLN A 53 -9.84 -2.76 15.61
N ILE A 54 -9.34 -2.66 14.38
CA ILE A 54 -10.05 -2.10 13.23
C ILE A 54 -10.55 -3.26 12.35
N ASP A 55 -11.86 -3.30 12.11
CA ASP A 55 -12.49 -4.39 11.35
C ASP A 55 -13.01 -3.92 9.99
N TYR A 56 -12.71 -4.71 8.96
CA TYR A 56 -13.25 -4.58 7.62
C TYR A 56 -14.01 -5.85 7.24
N ALA A 57 -15.13 -5.69 6.54
CA ALA A 57 -15.79 -6.77 5.84
C ALA A 57 -15.21 -6.86 4.44
N PHE A 58 -15.00 -8.09 3.95
CA PHE A 58 -14.54 -8.38 2.61
C PHE A 58 -15.58 -9.22 1.87
N LYS A 59 -15.84 -8.90 0.61
CA LYS A 59 -16.68 -9.70 -0.29
C LYS A 59 -15.95 -9.87 -1.61
N SER A 60 -15.99 -11.06 -2.18
CA SER A 60 -15.45 -11.36 -3.50
C SER A 60 -16.48 -12.11 -4.31
N MET A 61 -16.66 -11.68 -5.56
CA MET A 61 -17.51 -12.31 -6.55
C MET A 61 -16.74 -12.41 -7.85
N THR A 62 -16.70 -13.61 -8.42
CA THR A 62 -16.11 -13.87 -9.73
C THR A 62 -17.12 -14.65 -10.55
N LYS A 63 -17.33 -14.27 -11.82
CA LYS A 63 -18.42 -14.79 -12.65
C LYS A 63 -18.50 -16.33 -12.69
N ASP A 64 -17.35 -17.00 -12.67
CA ASP A 64 -17.24 -18.46 -12.84
C ASP A 64 -16.62 -19.15 -11.60
N ALA A 65 -16.69 -18.51 -10.43
CA ALA A 65 -16.23 -19.10 -9.17
C ALA A 65 -17.18 -18.77 -8.02
N ASP A 66 -17.07 -19.53 -6.93
CA ASP A 66 -17.88 -19.29 -5.74
C ASP A 66 -17.59 -17.91 -5.15
N SER A 67 -18.64 -17.13 -4.95
CA SER A 67 -18.54 -15.89 -4.18
C SER A 67 -18.31 -16.21 -2.71
N PHE A 68 -17.50 -15.41 -2.03
CA PHE A 68 -17.31 -15.56 -0.59
C PHE A 68 -17.32 -14.22 0.13
N SER A 69 -17.61 -14.27 1.43
CA SER A 69 -17.50 -13.15 2.36
C SER A 69 -16.54 -13.53 3.47
N ASP A 70 -15.74 -12.56 3.89
CA ASP A 70 -14.69 -12.74 4.89
C ASP A 70 -14.47 -11.43 5.66
N LYS A 71 -13.44 -11.38 6.50
CA LYS A 71 -13.09 -10.23 7.31
C LYS A 71 -11.58 -9.96 7.32
N ILE A 72 -11.23 -8.72 7.62
CA ILE A 72 -9.86 -8.30 7.89
C ILE A 72 -9.86 -7.57 9.22
N GLU A 73 -8.95 -7.95 10.10
CA GLU A 73 -8.79 -7.35 11.43
C GLU A 73 -7.38 -6.79 11.56
N ILE A 74 -7.26 -5.55 12.02
CA ILE A 74 -5.99 -4.89 12.29
C ILE A 74 -5.92 -4.52 13.75
N LYS A 75 -4.98 -5.12 14.48
CA LYS A 75 -4.77 -4.87 15.90
C LYS A 75 -3.66 -3.86 16.11
N VAL A 76 -3.91 -2.84 16.91
CA VAL A 76 -2.90 -1.88 17.34
C VAL A 76 -2.21 -2.42 18.57
N ILE A 77 -1.00 -2.94 18.39
CA ILE A 77 -0.22 -3.58 19.44
C ILE A 77 0.45 -2.54 20.32
N ASP A 78 0.97 -1.46 19.73
CA ASP A 78 1.61 -0.39 20.48
C ASP A 78 1.48 0.98 19.79
N VAL A 79 1.66 2.04 20.59
CA VAL A 79 1.76 3.42 20.11
C VAL A 79 3.18 3.90 20.39
N ILE A 80 3.98 3.99 19.33
CA ILE A 80 5.42 4.31 19.43
C ILE A 80 5.63 5.82 19.54
N ALA A 81 4.83 6.59 18.82
CA ALA A 81 4.81 8.06 18.83
C ALA A 81 3.47 8.56 18.30
N GLU A 82 3.24 9.87 18.33
CA GLU A 82 2.12 10.46 17.59
C GLU A 82 2.17 10.02 16.12
N GLY A 83 1.06 9.46 15.62
CA GLY A 83 1.02 8.98 14.24
C GLY A 83 1.55 7.55 14.04
N LYS A 84 2.42 7.00 14.90
CA LYS A 84 3.14 5.74 14.61
C LYS A 84 2.74 4.56 15.50
N ARG A 85 2.32 3.45 14.88
CA ARG A 85 1.80 2.27 15.57
C ARG A 85 2.51 1.00 15.14
N ASP A 86 2.59 0.07 16.08
CA ASP A 86 2.87 -1.32 15.80
C ASP A 86 1.57 -2.08 15.59
N LEU A 87 1.51 -2.90 14.55
CA LEU A 87 0.27 -3.51 14.05
C LEU A 87 0.45 -4.99 13.77
N GLU A 88 -0.60 -5.75 14.07
CA GLU A 88 -0.76 -7.15 13.65
C GLU A 88 -2.04 -7.31 12.84
N PHE A 89 -2.08 -8.33 12.00
CA PHE A 89 -3.10 -8.49 10.98
C PHE A 89 -3.67 -9.90 11.02
N ASN A 90 -5.00 -10.01 10.99
CA ASN A 90 -5.69 -11.22 10.54
C ASN A 90 -6.33 -10.88 9.19
N PHE A 91 -5.67 -11.22 8.09
CA PHE A 91 -6.12 -10.86 6.74
C PHE A 91 -6.81 -12.05 6.08
N LEU A 92 -8.14 -12.02 5.99
CA LEU A 92 -8.99 -13.12 5.53
C LEU A 92 -8.81 -14.40 6.37
N SER A 93 -9.62 -15.42 6.11
CA SER A 93 -9.70 -16.64 6.93
C SER A 93 -9.71 -17.93 6.10
N GLY A 94 -9.49 -19.06 6.77
CA GLY A 94 -9.51 -20.38 6.14
C GLY A 94 -8.52 -20.50 4.98
N SER A 95 -8.98 -21.02 3.85
CA SER A 95 -8.18 -21.17 2.64
C SER A 95 -7.81 -19.84 1.96
N ASN A 96 -8.45 -18.75 2.35
CA ASN A 96 -8.18 -17.40 1.82
C ASN A 96 -7.22 -16.60 2.70
N HIS A 97 -6.83 -17.13 3.86
CA HIS A 97 -5.98 -16.44 4.82
C HIS A 97 -4.61 -16.08 4.22
N ILE A 98 -4.15 -14.87 4.50
CA ILE A 98 -2.83 -14.38 4.10
C ILE A 98 -2.09 -13.91 5.36
N ASP A 99 -0.90 -14.48 5.58
CA ASP A 99 -0.02 -14.11 6.68
C ASP A 99 0.82 -12.89 6.28
N PHE A 100 0.37 -11.71 6.71
CA PHE A 100 1.16 -10.48 6.58
C PHE A 100 2.00 -10.26 7.83
N SER A 101 3.29 -10.02 7.63
CA SER A 101 4.21 -9.71 8.74
C SER A 101 3.72 -8.48 9.52
N PRO A 102 3.90 -8.46 10.86
CA PRO A 102 3.57 -7.30 11.68
C PRO A 102 4.26 -6.02 11.17
N ALA A 103 3.54 -4.91 11.19
CA ALA A 103 4.10 -3.62 10.82
C ALA A 103 4.64 -2.90 12.07
N LYS A 104 5.80 -2.26 11.94
CA LYS A 104 6.47 -1.55 13.02
C LYS A 104 6.56 -0.05 12.73
N SER A 105 6.23 0.77 13.72
CA SER A 105 6.30 2.24 13.65
C SER A 105 5.60 2.85 12.41
N TYR A 106 4.45 2.29 12.04
CA TYR A 106 3.74 2.61 10.80
C TYR A 106 2.73 3.75 11.00
N SER A 107 2.61 4.68 10.06
CA SER A 107 1.69 5.83 10.18
C SER A 107 0.45 5.80 9.28
N GLY A 108 0.60 5.28 8.06
CA GLY A 108 -0.53 4.97 7.18
C GLY A 108 -1.32 3.75 7.66
N ASN A 109 -2.39 3.40 6.95
CA ASN A 109 -3.13 2.17 7.21
C ASN A 109 -2.64 1.07 6.26
N PRO A 110 -1.96 0.01 6.75
CA PRO A 110 -1.39 -1.04 5.91
C PRO A 110 -2.43 -1.80 5.08
N VAL A 111 -3.72 -1.74 5.45
CA VAL A 111 -4.79 -2.44 4.73
C VAL A 111 -4.80 -2.13 3.24
N ILE A 112 -4.41 -0.90 2.86
CA ILE A 112 -4.34 -0.46 1.47
C ILE A 112 -3.29 -1.28 0.72
N ILE A 113 -2.09 -1.39 1.30
CA ILE A 113 -0.97 -2.11 0.69
C ILE A 113 -1.25 -3.61 0.71
N HIS A 114 -1.78 -4.16 1.82
CA HIS A 114 -2.14 -5.58 1.91
C HIS A 114 -3.20 -6.00 0.87
N PHE A 115 -4.24 -5.18 0.69
CA PHE A 115 -5.24 -5.41 -0.34
C PHE A 115 -4.61 -5.43 -1.74
N LEU A 116 -3.78 -4.42 -2.05
CA LEU A 116 -3.11 -4.33 -3.34
C LEU A 116 -2.15 -5.50 -3.58
N GLU A 117 -1.35 -5.88 -2.59
CA GLU A 117 -0.41 -7.01 -2.72
C GLU A 117 -1.12 -8.35 -2.89
N ARG A 118 -2.26 -8.58 -2.20
CA ARG A 118 -3.12 -9.74 -2.46
C ARG A 118 -3.56 -9.77 -3.92
N ASP A 119 -4.14 -8.66 -4.40
CA ASP A 119 -4.71 -8.59 -5.73
C ASP A 119 -3.62 -8.69 -6.84
N ILE A 120 -2.45 -8.08 -6.62
CA ILE A 120 -1.26 -8.25 -7.46
C ILE A 120 -0.81 -9.72 -7.51
N SER A 121 -0.82 -10.42 -6.37
CA SER A 121 -0.47 -11.84 -6.30
C SER A 121 -1.47 -12.70 -7.11
N LEU A 122 -2.76 -12.39 -7.04
CA LEU A 122 -3.80 -13.07 -7.83
C LEU A 122 -3.64 -12.81 -9.33
N MET A 123 -3.38 -11.57 -9.74
CA MET A 123 -3.08 -11.24 -11.14
C MET A 123 -1.82 -11.95 -11.64
N THR A 124 -0.78 -11.99 -10.82
CA THR A 124 0.47 -12.70 -11.14
C THR A 124 0.22 -14.20 -11.32
N LYS A 125 -0.53 -14.83 -10.42
CA LYS A 125 -0.84 -16.26 -10.48
C LYS A 125 -1.71 -16.63 -11.69
N SER A 126 -2.67 -15.79 -12.04
CA SER A 126 -3.62 -16.06 -13.14
C SER A 126 -3.02 -15.80 -14.53
N THR A 127 -2.12 -14.83 -14.65
CA THR A 127 -1.52 -14.44 -15.95
C THR A 127 -0.13 -15.03 -16.18
N GLY A 128 0.55 -15.48 -15.13
CA GLY A 128 1.99 -15.79 -15.18
C GLY A 128 2.89 -14.56 -15.31
N GLY A 129 2.32 -13.34 -15.17
CA GLY A 129 3.02 -12.08 -15.32
C GLY A 129 4.00 -11.77 -14.19
N ASN A 130 4.76 -10.67 -14.33
CA ASN A 130 5.73 -10.26 -13.32
C ASN A 130 5.07 -9.44 -12.19
N ILE A 131 5.29 -9.84 -10.93
CA ILE A 131 4.75 -9.14 -9.76
C ILE A 131 5.16 -7.66 -9.67
N GLY A 132 6.40 -7.34 -10.04
CA GLY A 132 6.94 -5.98 -10.06
C GLY A 132 6.31 -5.13 -11.16
N PHE A 133 5.94 -5.73 -12.29
CA PHE A 133 5.22 -5.06 -13.36
C PHE A 133 3.86 -4.55 -12.86
N PHE A 134 3.00 -5.43 -12.33
CA PHE A 134 1.68 -5.06 -11.82
C PHE A 134 1.77 -4.00 -10.71
N ARG A 135 2.71 -4.19 -9.76
CA ARG A 135 2.95 -3.23 -8.68
C ARG A 135 3.31 -1.85 -9.21
N ASN A 136 4.21 -1.78 -10.19
CA ASN A 136 4.64 -0.50 -10.77
C ASN A 136 3.49 0.20 -11.49
N ARG A 137 2.67 -0.52 -12.27
CA ARG A 137 1.52 0.05 -12.97
C ARG A 137 0.47 0.61 -12.01
N ILE A 138 0.13 -0.14 -10.96
CA ILE A 138 -0.77 0.34 -9.91
C ILE A 138 -0.20 1.58 -9.23
N ARG A 139 1.08 1.55 -8.80
CA ARG A 139 1.72 2.70 -8.17
C ARG A 139 1.73 3.94 -9.08
N ASP A 140 2.04 3.75 -10.36
CA ASP A 140 2.14 4.84 -11.32
C ASP A 140 0.76 5.43 -11.67
N SER A 141 -0.30 4.62 -11.64
CA SER A 141 -1.67 5.10 -11.87
C SER A 141 -2.09 6.19 -10.88
N PHE A 142 -1.59 6.17 -9.64
CA PHE A 142 -1.86 7.22 -8.66
C PHE A 142 -1.19 8.57 -8.97
N LYS A 143 -0.20 8.62 -9.86
CA LYS A 143 0.43 9.90 -10.29
C LYS A 143 -0.53 10.75 -11.13
N LYS A 144 -1.46 10.10 -11.82
CA LYS A 144 -2.50 10.72 -12.66
C LYS A 144 -3.79 9.91 -12.48
N PRO A 145 -4.47 10.04 -11.33
CA PRO A 145 -5.68 9.27 -11.09
C PRO A 145 -6.73 9.60 -12.15
N ALA A 146 -7.55 8.60 -12.51
CA ALA A 146 -8.63 8.78 -13.47
C ALA A 146 -9.69 9.74 -12.92
N GLU A 147 -9.94 9.67 -11.61
CA GLU A 147 -10.89 10.53 -10.92
C GLU A 147 -10.43 10.79 -9.48
N LEU A 148 -10.61 12.04 -9.02
CA LEU A 148 -10.46 12.41 -7.61
C LEU A 148 -11.62 13.33 -7.26
N ARG A 149 -12.44 12.93 -6.28
CA ARG A 149 -13.68 13.65 -5.93
C ARG A 149 -13.84 13.76 -4.43
N ASP A 150 -14.39 14.89 -4.00
CA ASP A 150 -15.00 14.99 -2.68
C ASP A 150 -16.43 14.45 -2.77
N ILE A 151 -16.76 13.52 -1.87
CA ILE A 151 -18.04 12.83 -1.85
C ILE A 151 -18.67 12.91 -0.46
N LYS A 152 -19.98 12.68 -0.38
CA LYS A 152 -20.69 12.39 0.85
C LYS A 152 -21.30 11.00 0.78
N PHE A 153 -21.29 10.27 1.89
CA PHE A 153 -21.84 8.93 1.96
C PHE A 153 -22.38 8.63 3.36
N GLN A 154 -23.28 7.65 3.44
CA GLN A 154 -23.89 7.23 4.70
C GLN A 154 -23.02 6.22 5.44
N PHE A 155 -22.75 6.47 6.71
CA PHE A 155 -22.07 5.54 7.60
C PHE A 155 -22.74 5.54 8.98
N LYS A 156 -23.19 4.36 9.44
CA LYS A 156 -23.90 4.18 10.72
C LYS A 156 -25.05 5.17 10.92
N GLY A 157 -25.83 5.41 9.85
CA GLY A 157 -26.98 6.32 9.85
C GLY A 157 -26.64 7.81 9.86
N LYS A 158 -25.37 8.18 9.66
CA LYS A 158 -24.92 9.57 9.53
C LYS A 158 -24.30 9.80 8.16
N GLU A 159 -24.61 10.94 7.55
CA GLU A 159 -23.91 11.38 6.35
C GLU A 159 -22.55 11.95 6.76
N ILE A 160 -21.48 11.40 6.19
CA ILE A 160 -20.10 11.85 6.41
C ILE A 160 -19.44 12.21 5.09
N SER A 161 -18.42 13.07 5.16
CA SER A 161 -17.64 13.51 4.00
C SER A 161 -16.43 12.60 3.80
N GLY A 162 -16.03 12.41 2.54
CA GLY A 162 -14.85 11.67 2.19
C GLY A 162 -14.27 12.09 0.85
N THR A 163 -13.11 11.52 0.53
CA THR A 163 -12.45 11.69 -0.75
C THR A 163 -12.40 10.34 -1.46
N GLU A 164 -12.91 10.30 -2.68
CA GLU A 164 -12.82 9.15 -3.57
C GLU A 164 -11.65 9.32 -4.53
N ILE A 165 -10.87 8.25 -4.69
CA ILE A 165 -9.82 8.14 -5.70
C ILE A 165 -10.11 6.94 -6.57
N VAL A 166 -10.10 7.18 -7.88
CA VAL A 166 -10.29 6.14 -8.89
C VAL A 166 -9.03 6.02 -9.73
N VAL A 167 -8.56 4.80 -9.93
CA VAL A 167 -7.47 4.49 -10.87
C VAL A 167 -7.81 3.30 -11.77
N THR A 168 -7.32 3.37 -13.00
CA THR A 168 -7.43 2.32 -14.02
C THR A 168 -6.03 1.99 -14.52
N PRO A 169 -5.26 1.14 -13.82
CA PRO A 169 -3.81 1.04 -14.01
C PRO A 169 -3.36 0.52 -15.37
N PHE A 170 -4.25 -0.12 -16.12
CA PHE A 170 -3.91 -0.96 -17.26
C PHE A 170 -4.52 -0.51 -18.59
N VAL A 171 -5.43 0.47 -18.59
CA VAL A 171 -6.18 0.89 -19.79
C VAL A 171 -5.26 1.36 -20.92
N ASP A 172 -4.20 2.10 -20.59
CA ASP A 172 -3.24 2.64 -21.56
C ASP A 172 -1.90 1.86 -21.57
N ASP A 173 -1.91 0.61 -21.10
CA ASP A 173 -0.68 -0.18 -21.02
C ASP A 173 -0.32 -0.80 -22.39
N PRO A 174 0.88 -0.54 -22.95
CA PRO A 174 1.28 -1.14 -24.23
C PRO A 174 1.43 -2.67 -24.18
N TYR A 175 1.45 -3.27 -22.98
CA TYR A 175 1.53 -4.71 -22.78
C TYR A 175 0.21 -5.34 -22.33
N ALA A 176 -0.89 -4.59 -22.38
CA ALA A 176 -2.24 -4.97 -21.96
C ALA A 176 -2.72 -6.33 -22.49
N GLU A 177 -2.34 -6.66 -23.73
CA GLU A 177 -2.67 -7.95 -24.37
C GLU A 177 -2.15 -9.18 -23.60
N ASN A 178 -1.13 -9.03 -22.74
CA ASN A 178 -0.64 -10.14 -21.92
C ASN A 178 -1.51 -10.44 -20.68
N PHE A 179 -2.51 -9.60 -20.41
CA PHE A 179 -3.38 -9.70 -19.24
C PHE A 179 -4.78 -9.15 -19.58
N GLU A 180 -5.35 -9.62 -20.70
CA GLU A 180 -6.62 -9.15 -21.28
C GLU A 180 -7.75 -9.02 -20.26
N LEU A 181 -7.87 -10.00 -19.36
CA LEU A 181 -8.85 -9.98 -18.27
C LEU A 181 -8.78 -8.70 -17.43
N TYR A 182 -7.59 -8.14 -17.21
CA TYR A 182 -7.38 -7.02 -16.27
C TYR A 182 -7.24 -5.65 -16.93
N ILE A 183 -7.32 -5.54 -18.27
CA ILE A 183 -7.13 -4.27 -19.00
C ILE A 183 -8.02 -3.16 -18.43
N ASN A 184 -9.30 -3.48 -18.24
CA ASN A 184 -10.30 -2.53 -17.74
C ASN A 184 -10.45 -2.57 -16.21
N LYS A 185 -9.48 -3.14 -15.49
CA LYS A 185 -9.53 -3.20 -14.02
C LYS A 185 -9.50 -1.79 -13.44
N ARG A 186 -10.47 -1.52 -12.59
CA ARG A 186 -10.66 -0.26 -11.87
C ARG A 186 -10.51 -0.49 -10.38
N TYR A 187 -9.91 0.46 -9.70
CA TYR A 187 -9.88 0.53 -8.24
C TYR A 187 -10.53 1.83 -7.80
N GLU A 188 -11.33 1.75 -6.74
CA GLU A 188 -11.97 2.87 -6.09
C GLU A 188 -11.61 2.84 -4.61
N PHE A 189 -11.03 3.92 -4.12
CA PHE A 189 -10.65 4.08 -2.72
C PHE A 189 -11.47 5.22 -2.15
N ILE A 190 -12.16 4.97 -1.03
CA ILE A 190 -12.88 6.01 -0.30
C ILE A 190 -12.18 6.22 1.04
N PHE A 191 -11.73 7.45 1.26
CA PHE A 191 -11.12 7.90 2.51
C PHE A 191 -12.06 8.82 3.27
N SER A 192 -11.98 8.83 4.59
CA SER A 192 -12.68 9.82 5.42
C SER A 192 -11.95 10.03 6.73
N GLU A 193 -11.76 11.29 7.13
CA GLU A 193 -11.22 11.64 8.45
C GLU A 193 -12.18 11.27 9.60
N GLN A 194 -13.45 11.01 9.27
CA GLN A 194 -14.48 10.57 10.22
C GLN A 194 -14.50 9.05 10.41
N VAL A 195 -13.62 8.32 9.70
CA VAL A 195 -13.42 6.88 9.84
C VAL A 195 -12.10 6.62 10.55
N PRO A 196 -12.10 5.96 11.72
CA PRO A 196 -10.87 5.54 12.39
C PRO A 196 -9.99 4.67 11.49
N GLY A 197 -8.72 5.05 11.31
CA GLY A 197 -7.84 4.40 10.34
C GLY A 197 -7.99 4.92 8.91
N GLY A 198 -8.77 5.98 8.68
CA GLY A 198 -8.82 6.81 7.48
C GLY A 198 -9.40 6.17 6.21
N VAL A 199 -9.50 4.85 6.14
CA VAL A 199 -9.93 4.08 4.97
C VAL A 199 -11.35 3.57 5.19
N TYR A 200 -12.30 4.05 4.39
CA TYR A 200 -13.67 3.56 4.44
C TYR A 200 -13.89 2.34 3.54
N ARG A 201 -13.43 2.41 2.28
CA ARG A 201 -13.69 1.34 1.30
C ARG A 201 -12.57 1.23 0.29
N ILE A 202 -12.25 0.01 -0.11
CA ILE A 202 -11.49 -0.31 -1.31
C ILE A 202 -12.35 -1.25 -2.15
N HIS A 203 -12.67 -0.84 -3.36
CA HIS A 203 -13.45 -1.62 -4.32
C HIS A 203 -12.61 -1.83 -5.57
N THR A 204 -12.50 -3.07 -6.04
CA THR A 204 -11.98 -3.32 -7.39
C THR A 204 -13.01 -4.05 -8.24
N LYS A 205 -13.05 -3.67 -9.52
CA LYS A 205 -13.88 -4.29 -10.53
C LYS A 205 -13.08 -4.61 -11.78
N VAL A 206 -13.39 -5.75 -12.36
CA VAL A 206 -13.08 -6.08 -13.74
C VAL A 206 -14.40 -6.17 -14.49
N PRO A 207 -14.77 -5.17 -15.32
CA PRO A 207 -16.01 -5.23 -16.09
C PRO A 207 -15.91 -6.33 -17.15
N ASN A 208 -17.06 -6.84 -17.59
CA ASN A 208 -17.10 -7.64 -18.81
C ASN A 208 -16.95 -6.74 -20.05
N GLU A 209 -16.46 -7.30 -21.16
CA GLU A 209 -16.25 -6.54 -22.41
C GLU A 209 -17.55 -6.00 -23.02
N LYS A 210 -18.70 -6.59 -22.67
CA LYS A 210 -20.02 -6.22 -23.20
C LYS A 210 -20.70 -5.10 -22.42
N GLY A 211 -20.14 -4.64 -21.31
CA GLY A 211 -20.67 -3.54 -20.48
C GLY A 211 -21.79 -3.91 -19.50
N ASP A 212 -22.38 -5.10 -19.63
CA ASP A 212 -23.61 -5.47 -18.91
C ASP A 212 -23.37 -6.27 -17.62
N GLY A 213 -22.11 -6.48 -17.21
CA GLY A 213 -21.77 -7.32 -16.06
C GLY A 213 -20.33 -7.18 -15.58
N VAL A 214 -20.02 -7.86 -14.48
CA VAL A 214 -18.70 -7.81 -13.83
C VAL A 214 -18.10 -9.22 -13.80
N LEU A 215 -16.84 -9.34 -14.23
CA LEU A 215 -16.09 -10.60 -14.22
C LEU A 215 -15.50 -10.87 -12.83
N ILE A 216 -14.98 -9.83 -12.17
CA ILE A 216 -14.45 -9.86 -10.81
C ILE A 216 -14.92 -8.60 -10.08
N ASP A 217 -15.55 -8.74 -8.92
CA ASP A 217 -15.99 -7.67 -8.03
C ASP A 217 -15.50 -7.99 -6.61
N GLU A 218 -14.59 -7.18 -6.07
CA GLU A 218 -14.11 -7.35 -4.70
C GLU A 218 -14.24 -6.07 -3.89
N ASP A 219 -14.94 -6.16 -2.77
CA ASP A 219 -15.30 -5.05 -1.91
C ASP A 219 -14.76 -5.26 -0.50
N MET A 220 -13.91 -4.33 -0.05
CA MET A 220 -13.49 -4.23 1.34
C MET A 220 -14.05 -2.95 1.94
N THR A 221 -14.89 -3.08 2.97
CA THR A 221 -15.56 -1.92 3.62
C THR A 221 -15.35 -1.92 5.13
N PHE A 222 -14.96 -0.78 5.68
CA PHE A 222 -14.82 -0.53 7.12
C PHE A 222 -16.14 -0.79 7.86
N ARG A 223 -16.05 -1.49 8.99
CA ARG A 223 -17.21 -1.86 9.81
C ARG A 223 -17.23 -1.08 11.11
N ASN A 224 -16.17 -1.20 11.89
CA ASN A 224 -16.06 -0.57 13.19
C ASN A 224 -14.59 -0.50 13.63
N ILE A 225 -14.40 0.17 14.77
CA ILE A 225 -13.22 0.04 15.60
C ILE A 225 -13.71 -0.39 16.99
N THR A 226 -13.05 -1.37 17.58
CA THR A 226 -13.27 -1.79 18.95
C THR A 226 -12.10 -1.29 19.80
N PRO A 227 -12.31 -0.40 20.78
CA PRO A 227 -11.25 0.07 21.67
C PRO A 227 -10.69 -1.05 22.55
N ALA A 228 -9.49 -0.83 23.10
CA ALA A 228 -8.98 -1.67 24.19
C ALA A 228 -9.94 -1.62 25.40
N ILE A 229 -10.13 -2.77 26.04
CA ILE A 229 -10.83 -2.89 27.33
C ILE A 229 -9.87 -2.46 28.44
#